data_AF-A0A7W0PYU5-F1
#
_entry.id   AF-A0A7W0PYU5-F1
#
_cell.length_a   1.000
_cell.length_b   1.000
_cell.length_c   1.000
_cell.angle_alpha   90.00
_cell.angle_beta   90.00
_cell.angle_gamma   90.00
#
_symmetry.space_group_name_H-M   'P 1'
#
loop_
_entity.id
_entity.type
_entity.pdbx_description
1 polymer ?
#
loop_
_entity_poly.entity_id
_entity_poly.type
_entity_poly.pdbx_seq_one_letter_code
_entity_poly.pdbx_strand_id
1 'polypeptide(L)' 'MAKQISKPDKTSMVIDRKKAAEAKKILGTKTLAETVDRSLDEVVRLAARRRLLERIEKSKTGGIGPTPEELRRLREP' A
#
# COMPACT_ATOMS: atom_id res chain seq x y z
N MET A 1 -7.39 36.33 -5.35
CA MET A 1 -7.71 35.81 -6.69
C MET A 1 -7.82 34.30 -6.61
N ALA A 2 -9.01 33.74 -6.91
CA ALA A 2 -9.19 32.30 -6.97
C ALA A 2 -8.48 31.77 -8.23
N LYS A 3 -7.55 30.84 -8.06
CA LYS A 3 -6.89 30.17 -9.19
C LYS A 3 -7.95 29.34 -9.93
N GLN A 4 -8.16 29.67 -11.19
CA GLN A 4 -9.01 28.88 -12.09
C GLN A 4 -8.31 27.53 -12.33
N ILE A 5 -8.84 26.46 -11.73
CA ILE A 5 -8.27 25.11 -11.84
C ILE A 5 -8.73 24.54 -13.19
N SER A 6 -7.82 24.49 -14.17
CA SER A 6 -8.17 24.19 -15.56
C SER A 6 -8.40 22.70 -15.90
N LYS A 7 -8.40 21.78 -14.93
CA LYS A 7 -8.85 20.38 -15.06
C LYS A 7 -9.30 19.87 -13.68
N PRO A 8 -10.45 19.19 -13.54
CA PRO A 8 -10.89 18.65 -12.24
C PRO A 8 -9.88 17.66 -11.63
N ASP A 9 -9.06 17.02 -12.48
CA ASP A 9 -8.02 16.06 -12.08
C ASP A 9 -6.67 16.70 -11.73
N LYS A 10 -6.55 18.02 -11.84
CA LYS A 10 -5.31 18.74 -11.54
C LYS A 10 -5.41 19.47 -10.21
N THR A 11 -4.90 18.85 -9.16
CA THR A 11 -4.78 19.49 -7.85
C THR A 11 -3.49 20.31 -7.77
N SER A 12 -3.61 21.58 -7.36
CA SER A 12 -2.46 22.40 -6.98
C SER A 12 -2.23 22.28 -5.47
N MET A 13 -1.05 21.87 -5.04
CA MET A 13 -0.68 21.76 -3.63
C MET A 13 0.76 22.21 -3.39
N VAL A 14 1.05 22.69 -2.18
CA VAL A 14 2.41 22.98 -1.73
C VAL A 14 2.99 21.69 -1.18
N ILE A 15 4.18 21.32 -1.66
CA ILE A 15 4.87 20.09 -1.26
C ILE A 15 6.32 20.39 -0.94
N ASP A 16 6.84 19.66 0.05
CA ASP A 16 8.27 19.65 0.33
C ASP A 16 9.02 18.96 -0.82
N ARG A 17 9.76 19.76 -1.58
CA ARG A 17 10.51 19.28 -2.75
C ARG A 17 11.63 18.31 -2.36
N LYS A 18 12.20 18.42 -1.16
CA LYS A 18 13.27 17.51 -0.70
C LYS A 18 12.69 16.12 -0.47
N LYS A 19 11.57 16.03 0.27
CA LYS A 19 10.85 14.76 0.47
C LYS A 19 10.38 14.16 -0.84
N ALA A 20 9.84 14.97 -1.75
CA ALA A 20 9.40 14.49 -3.06
C ALA A 20 10.58 13.94 -3.90
N ALA A 21 11.75 14.57 -3.83
CA ALA A 21 12.95 14.09 -4.52
C ALA A 21 13.47 12.77 -3.92
N GLU A 22 13.39 12.61 -2.60
CA GLU A 22 13.74 11.36 -1.92
C GLU A 22 12.78 10.23 -2.29
N ALA A 23 11.46 10.47 -2.20
CA ALA A 23 10.45 9.51 -2.62
C ALA A 23 10.61 9.11 -4.10
N LYS A 24 10.93 10.08 -4.97
CA LYS A 24 11.21 9.82 -6.39
C LYS A 24 12.38 8.84 -6.58
N LYS A 25 13.46 8.99 -5.80
CA LYS A 25 14.61 8.08 -5.84
C LYS A 25 14.24 6.68 -5.35
N ILE A 26 13.54 6.58 -4.22
CA ILE A 26 13.11 5.30 -3.63
C ILE A 26 12.18 4.54 -4.57
N LEU A 27 11.22 5.23 -5.18
CA LEU A 27 10.19 4.63 -6.03
C LEU A 27 10.61 4.48 -7.50
N GLY A 28 11.78 5.01 -7.88
CA GLY A 28 12.32 4.93 -9.24
C GLY A 28 11.47 5.66 -10.29
N THR A 29 10.78 6.73 -9.91
CA THR A 29 9.84 7.45 -10.78
C THR A 29 10.50 8.60 -11.54
N LYS A 30 9.86 9.05 -12.62
CA LYS A 30 10.38 10.13 -13.49
C LYS A 30 9.71 11.47 -13.19
N THR A 31 8.41 11.46 -12.89
CA THR A 31 7.63 12.68 -12.66
C THR A 31 7.10 12.78 -11.24
N LEU A 32 6.77 13.99 -10.80
CA LEU A 32 6.17 14.21 -9.49
C LEU A 32 4.80 13.53 -9.37
N ALA A 33 3.95 13.63 -10.40
CA ALA A 33 2.63 12.98 -10.41
C ALA A 33 2.78 11.46 -10.24
N GLU A 34 3.66 10.83 -11.04
CA GLU A 34 3.98 9.40 -10.90
C GLU A 34 4.52 9.05 -9.50
N THR A 35 5.32 9.95 -8.90
CA THR A 35 5.82 9.75 -7.54
C THR A 35 4.69 9.76 -6.52
N VAL A 36 3.73 10.68 -6.66
CA VAL A 36 2.55 10.75 -5.78
C VAL A 36 1.69 9.51 -5.94
N ASP A 37 1.38 9.11 -7.18
CA ASP A 37 0.55 7.94 -7.46
C ASP A 37 1.19 6.66 -6.87
N ARG A 38 2.48 6.42 -7.15
CA ARG A 38 3.19 5.26 -6.59
C ARG A 38 3.31 5.31 -5.07
N SER A 39 3.46 6.49 -4.49
CA SER A 39 3.49 6.64 -3.02
C SER A 39 2.16 6.22 -2.40
N LEU A 40 1.03 6.58 -3.03
CA LEU A 40 -0.30 6.19 -2.58
C LEU A 40 -0.51 4.68 -2.70
N ASP A 41 -0.08 4.07 -3.81
CA ASP A 41 -0.12 2.61 -4.00
C ASP A 41 0.66 1.87 -2.90
N GLU A 42 1.85 2.34 -2.55
CA GLU A 42 2.65 1.74 -1.48
C GLU A 42 1.95 1.81 -0.12
N VAL A 43 1.26 2.90 0.20
CA VAL A 43 0.46 3.02 1.42
C VAL A 43 -0.69 2.01 1.44
N VAL A 44 -1.36 1.81 0.30
CA VAL A 44 -2.43 0.81 0.17
C VAL A 44 -1.88 -0.60 0.35
N ARG A 45 -0.75 -0.93 -0.28
CA ARG A 45 -0.07 -2.22 -0.11
C ARG A 45 0.37 -2.45 1.33
N LEU A 46 0.90 -1.42 1.99
CA LEU A 46 1.29 -1.48 3.39
C LEU A 46 0.10 -1.78 4.30
N ALA A 47 -1.05 -1.13 4.05
CA ALA A 47 -2.29 -1.41 4.78
C ALA A 47 -2.76 -2.85 4.58
N ALA A 48 -2.71 -3.37 3.36
CA ALA A 48 -3.04 -4.77 3.07
C ALA A 48 -2.11 -5.75 3.81
N ARG A 49 -0.80 -5.47 3.82
CA ARG A 49 0.20 -6.26 4.56
C ARG A 49 -0.05 -6.23 6.07
N ARG A 50 -0.39 -5.07 6.64
CA ARG A 50 -0.74 -4.95 8.07
C ARG A 50 -1.97 -5.80 8.41
N ARG A 51 -3.04 -5.71 7.61
CA ARG A 51 -4.24 -6.54 7.79
C ARG A 51 -3.93 -8.03 7.70
N LEU A 52 -3.02 -8.42 6.82
CA LEU A 52 -2.58 -9.81 6.71
C LEU A 52 -1.89 -10.29 7.99
N LEU A 53 -0.97 -9.49 8.53
CA LEU A 53 -0.26 -9.79 9.77
C LEU A 53 -1.22 -9.84 10.97
N GLU A 54 -2.15 -8.90 11.08
CA GLU A 54 -3.18 -8.94 12.12
C GLU A 54 -4.05 -10.20 12.03
N ARG A 55 -4.38 -10.66 10.83
CA ARG A 55 -5.10 -11.93 10.63
C ARG A 55 -4.29 -13.14 11.06
N ILE A 56 -2.97 -13.13 10.82
CA ILE A 56 -2.06 -14.18 11.30
C ILE A 56 -2.03 -14.18 12.83
N GLU A 57 -1.81 -13.02 13.43
CA GLU A 57 -1.67 -12.87 14.89
C GLU A 57 -2.96 -13.28 15.62
N LYS A 58 -4.12 -12.91 15.07
CA LYS A 58 -5.44 -13.26 15.63
C LYS A 58 -5.92 -14.66 15.25
N SER A 59 -5.17 -15.38 14.40
CA SER A 59 -5.56 -16.72 13.99
C SER A 59 -5.43 -17.70 15.14
N LYS A 60 -6.50 -18.43 15.43
CA LYS A 60 -6.49 -19.53 16.42
C LYS A 60 -5.55 -20.67 16.03
N THR A 61 -5.15 -20.74 14.76
CA THR A 61 -4.26 -21.77 14.20
C THR A 61 -2.79 -21.36 14.22
N GLY A 62 -2.47 -20.13 14.64
CA GLY A 62 -1.11 -19.57 14.59
C GLY A 62 -0.62 -19.16 13.20
N GLY A 63 -1.51 -19.10 12.19
CA GLY A 63 -1.17 -18.74 10.81
C GLY A 63 -2.37 -18.55 9.88
N ILE A 64 -2.12 -18.35 8.57
CA ILE A 64 -3.17 -18.28 7.51
C ILE A 64 -3.54 -19.69 6.99
N GLY A 65 -3.04 -20.74 7.62
CA GLY A 65 -3.26 -22.12 7.19
C GLY A 65 -4.25 -22.88 8.08
N PRO A 66 -4.74 -24.04 7.59
CA PRO A 66 -5.45 -25.00 8.43
C PRO A 66 -4.55 -25.41 9.60
N THR A 67 -5.16 -25.73 10.75
CA THR A 67 -4.44 -26.39 11.85
C THR A 67 -3.78 -27.69 11.36
N PRO A 68 -2.74 -28.19 12.05
CA PRO A 68 -2.13 -29.48 11.72
C PRO A 68 -3.15 -30.64 11.64
N GLU A 69 -4.20 -30.60 12.46
CA GLU A 69 -5.27 -31.61 12.42
C GLU A 69 -6.19 -31.46 11.21
N GLU A 70 -6.61 -30.24 10.86
CA GLU A 70 -7.39 -29.98 9.63
C GLU A 70 -6.59 -30.33 8.38
N LEU A 71 -5.28 -30.05 8.38
CA LEU A 71 -4.35 -30.45 7.31
C LEU A 71 -4.28 -31.97 7.13
N ARG A 72 -4.37 -32.76 8.21
CA ARG A 72 -4.44 -34.21 8.14
C ARG A 72 -5.76 -34.68 7.50
N ARG A 73 -6.89 -34.14 7.96
CA ARG A 73 -8.23 -34.48 7.42
C ARG A 73 -8.37 -34.14 5.93
N LEU A 74 -7.83 -33.00 5.50
CA LEU A 74 -7.88 -32.58 4.09
C LEU A 74 -6.97 -33.41 3.17
N ARG A 75 -6.02 -34.17 3.74
CA ARG A 75 -5.10 -35.05 2.99
C ARG A 75 -5.53 -36.51 3.01
N GLU A 76 -6.57 -36.85 3.78
CA GLU A 76 -7.19 -38.17 3.68
C GLU A 76 -7.96 -38.24 2.36
N PRO A 77 -7.74 -39.30 1.55
CA PRO A 77 -8.30 -39.43 0.21
C PRO A 77 -9.82 -39.63 0.18
#